data_AF-A0A3N9XF09-F1
#
_entry.id   AF-A0A3N9XF09-F1
#
_cell.length_a   1.000
_cell.length_b   1.000
_cell.length_c   1.000
_cell.angle_alpha   90.00
_cell.angle_beta   90.00
_cell.angle_gamma   90.00
#
_symmetry.space_group_name_H-M   'P 1'
#
loop_
_entity.id
_entity.type
_entity.pdbx_description
1 polymer ?
#
loop_
_entity_poly.entity_id
_entity_poly.type
_entity_poly.pdbx_seq_one_letter_code
_entity_poly.pdbx_strand_id
1 'polypeptide(L)'
;MQLSYFRRVAAGGAVAALAFAGVAAFTAGPAYAATSKVSVVHGIPDTPVDVYVNGKKTLDNFKPGDVAGPLSLEEGDYDIALTKPGEPIGSAILKVDNAVVPGGANISIAAHLDAAGQPKITPFVNDVSTVDAGKARLIVRHTAAAPAVDVRAGGTPVFENLTNPNEAKGDVGAGDVKADVVLAGTDTVAIGPADLNLKEGTATIVYAIGSAEGKTLDVVAQTITGLHSAPGGVPSGDGGQAGTGVDTWWYVLTGAGVLLLLGGGVRMATARTGRK
;
A
#
# COMPACT_ATOMS: atom_id res chain seq x y z
N MET A 1 -8.41 26.47 78.54
CA MET A 1 -7.40 25.40 78.68
C MET A 1 -6.28 25.70 77.70
N GLN A 2 -5.28 26.43 78.19
CA GLN A 2 -3.95 25.93 78.56
C GLN A 2 -3.11 25.59 77.32
N LEU A 3 -2.13 26.44 76.96
CA LEU A 3 -0.75 26.42 77.51
C LEU A 3 -0.13 25.04 77.22
N SER A 4 0.91 24.86 76.40
CA SER A 4 2.17 25.59 76.43
C SER A 4 3.21 24.88 75.56
N TYR A 5 4.02 25.67 74.83
CA TYR A 5 5.48 25.53 74.66
C TYR A 5 6.05 24.25 73.96
N PHE A 6 7.25 24.22 73.34
CA PHE A 6 8.47 25.02 73.45
C PHE A 6 9.24 24.99 72.11
N ARG A 7 9.91 26.11 71.86
CA ARG A 7 11.03 26.41 70.94
C ARG A 7 12.00 25.23 70.68
N ARG A 8 12.63 25.20 69.48
CA ARG A 8 14.06 25.55 69.29
C ARG A 8 14.51 25.50 67.83
N VAL A 9 15.45 26.40 67.57
CA VAL A 9 16.22 26.69 66.36
C VAL A 9 17.28 25.63 66.09
N ALA A 10 17.51 25.29 64.82
CA ALA A 10 18.79 24.91 64.19
C ALA A 10 18.53 24.83 62.67
N ALA A 11 19.03 25.66 61.75
CA ALA A 11 20.41 26.05 61.45
C ALA A 11 21.35 24.85 61.28
N GLY A 12 21.58 24.44 60.02
CA GLY A 12 22.68 23.55 59.67
C GLY A 12 22.48 22.76 58.38
N GLY A 13 23.31 23.03 57.37
CA GLY A 13 23.65 22.05 56.33
C GLY A 13 23.24 22.38 54.91
N ALA A 14 23.90 23.37 54.29
CA ALA A 14 24.13 23.31 52.86
C ALA A 14 24.98 22.06 52.55
N VAL A 15 24.61 21.29 51.52
CA VAL A 15 25.46 20.67 50.49
C VAL A 15 24.59 19.65 49.71
N ALA A 16 24.34 19.97 48.45
CA ALA A 16 24.20 19.06 47.29
C ALA A 16 23.21 19.66 46.26
N ALA A 17 23.52 20.85 45.76
CA ALA A 17 23.09 21.22 44.40
C ALA A 17 23.93 20.39 43.43
N LEU A 18 23.58 19.12 43.26
CA LEU A 18 24.09 18.31 42.16
C LEU A 18 23.38 18.78 40.89
N ALA A 19 24.20 19.36 40.02
CA ALA A 19 23.90 19.73 38.66
C ALA A 19 23.11 18.62 37.94
N PHE A 20 21.84 18.89 37.65
CA PHE A 20 21.13 18.27 36.52
C PHE A 20 21.26 19.17 35.29
N ALA A 21 22.48 19.64 35.03
CA ALA A 21 22.85 20.27 33.78
C ALA A 21 23.52 19.20 32.90
N GLY A 22 22.74 18.70 31.94
CA GLY A 22 23.28 18.01 30.78
C GLY A 22 23.34 16.49 30.86
N VAL A 23 22.21 15.82 30.62
CA VAL A 23 22.10 14.71 29.63
C VAL A 23 20.64 14.63 29.18
N ALA A 24 20.19 15.62 28.41
CA ALA A 24 19.16 15.37 27.41
C ALA A 24 19.84 15.57 26.04
N ALA A 25 20.91 14.80 25.83
CA ALA A 25 21.33 14.51 24.47
C ALA A 25 20.15 13.78 23.85
N PHE A 26 19.39 14.51 23.04
CA PHE A 26 18.49 13.93 22.07
C PHE A 26 19.25 12.81 21.39
N THR A 27 18.89 11.57 21.69
CA THR A 27 19.21 10.45 20.82
C THR A 27 18.34 10.66 19.58
N ALA A 28 18.74 11.59 18.71
CA ALA A 28 18.38 11.51 17.31
C ALA A 28 19.05 10.22 16.82
N GLY A 29 18.30 9.12 16.91
CA GLY A 29 18.65 7.93 16.14
C GLY A 29 18.78 8.34 14.68
N PRO A 30 19.62 7.66 13.90
CA PRO A 30 19.68 7.90 12.46
C PRO A 30 18.24 7.82 11.93
N ALA A 31 17.75 8.91 11.34
CA ALA A 31 16.59 8.84 10.48
C ALA A 31 17.03 7.97 9.31
N TYR A 32 16.66 6.70 9.32
CA TYR A 32 16.83 5.85 8.15
C TYR A 32 16.02 6.51 7.04
N ALA A 33 16.69 7.02 6.02
CA ALA A 33 16.03 7.55 4.84
C ALA A 33 15.08 6.47 4.32
N ALA A 34 13.78 6.76 4.30
CA ALA A 34 12.82 5.77 3.88
C ALA A 34 13.08 5.44 2.40
N THR A 35 13.32 4.16 2.11
CA THR A 35 13.65 3.73 0.75
C THR A 35 12.40 3.61 -0.10
N SER A 36 12.48 4.09 -1.34
CA SER A 36 11.41 4.01 -2.34
C SER A 36 11.77 3.03 -3.44
N LYS A 37 10.73 2.47 -4.08
CA LYS A 37 10.85 1.57 -5.23
C LYS A 37 10.56 2.37 -6.49
N VAL A 38 11.55 2.52 -7.36
CA VAL A 38 11.42 3.31 -8.59
C VAL A 38 11.58 2.41 -9.80
N SER A 39 10.56 2.34 -10.63
CA SER A 39 10.59 1.67 -11.94
C SER A 39 10.66 2.72 -13.04
N VAL A 40 11.28 2.39 -14.16
CA VAL A 40 11.40 3.28 -15.33
C VAL A 40 10.74 2.61 -16.53
N VAL A 41 9.93 3.36 -17.26
CA VAL A 41 9.20 2.89 -18.45
C VAL A 41 9.60 3.74 -19.64
N HIS A 42 9.92 3.09 -20.76
CA HIS A 42 10.22 3.80 -22.01
C HIS A 42 9.05 3.77 -22.98
N GLY A 43 8.52 4.94 -23.27
CA GLY A 43 7.37 5.17 -24.14
C GLY A 43 7.62 6.11 -25.31
N ILE A 44 8.87 6.49 -25.58
CA ILE A 44 9.22 7.29 -26.76
C ILE A 44 9.53 6.34 -27.91
N PRO A 45 8.74 6.34 -28.99
CA PRO A 45 8.89 5.38 -30.09
C PRO A 45 10.21 5.58 -30.85
N ASP A 46 10.72 4.48 -31.42
CA ASP A 46 11.89 4.42 -32.31
C ASP A 46 13.18 5.09 -31.81
N THR A 47 13.28 5.33 -30.50
CA THR A 47 14.37 6.08 -29.89
C THR A 47 14.97 5.27 -28.73
N PRO A 48 15.93 4.36 -28.96
CA PRO A 48 16.69 3.80 -27.86
C PRO A 48 17.42 4.92 -27.11
N VAL A 49 17.54 4.80 -25.78
CA VAL A 49 18.18 5.84 -24.94
C VAL A 49 19.11 5.23 -23.88
N ASP A 50 20.12 5.99 -23.50
CA ASP A 50 20.87 5.75 -22.27
C ASP A 50 20.26 6.59 -21.15
N VAL A 51 20.05 5.99 -19.98
CA VAL A 51 19.48 6.67 -18.80
C VAL A 51 20.57 6.92 -17.79
N TYR A 52 20.75 8.19 -17.43
CA TYR A 52 21.68 8.66 -16.41
C TYR A 52 20.91 9.11 -15.18
N VAL A 53 21.41 8.72 -14.00
CA VAL A 53 20.92 9.15 -12.70
C VAL A 53 22.09 9.73 -11.93
N ASN A 54 21.99 10.98 -11.47
CA ASN A 54 23.07 11.73 -10.80
C ASN A 54 24.38 11.72 -11.61
N GLY A 55 24.27 11.87 -12.94
CA GLY A 55 25.40 11.85 -13.87
C GLY A 55 26.01 10.47 -14.16
N LYS A 56 25.53 9.40 -13.50
CA LYS A 56 25.99 8.02 -13.73
C LYS A 56 25.06 7.27 -14.67
N LYS A 57 25.61 6.66 -15.72
CA LYS A 57 24.85 5.76 -16.62
C LYS A 57 24.31 4.58 -15.81
N THR A 58 22.99 4.45 -15.78
CA THR A 58 22.26 3.42 -15.02
C THR A 58 21.66 2.37 -15.94
N LEU A 59 21.10 2.79 -17.08
CA LEU A 59 20.61 1.90 -18.14
C LEU A 59 21.30 2.26 -19.44
N ASP A 60 21.72 1.23 -20.18
CA ASP A 60 22.38 1.34 -21.47
C ASP A 60 21.45 0.77 -22.55
N ASN A 61 21.28 1.51 -23.65
CA ASN A 61 20.46 1.11 -24.80
C ASN A 61 19.04 0.64 -24.40
N PHE A 62 18.39 1.38 -23.51
CA PHE A 62 17.04 1.10 -23.04
C PHE A 62 16.06 1.31 -24.20
N LYS A 63 15.28 0.27 -24.54
CA LYS A 63 14.46 0.27 -25.75
C LYS A 63 13.04 0.76 -25.48
N PRO A 64 12.40 1.40 -26.46
CA PRO A 64 10.97 1.71 -26.37
C PRO A 64 10.18 0.44 -26.11
N GLY A 65 9.21 0.51 -25.19
CA GLY A 65 8.41 -0.65 -24.78
C GLY A 65 8.94 -1.38 -23.55
N ASP A 66 10.19 -1.16 -23.16
CA ASP A 66 10.79 -1.84 -22.01
C ASP A 66 10.46 -1.16 -20.68
N VAL A 67 10.44 -1.98 -19.62
CA VAL A 67 10.33 -1.54 -18.22
C VAL A 67 11.57 -2.02 -17.46
N ALA A 68 12.23 -1.11 -16.75
CA ALA A 68 13.37 -1.40 -15.89
C ALA A 68 13.05 -1.17 -14.41
N GLY A 69 13.69 -1.94 -13.54
CA GLY A 69 13.54 -1.83 -12.08
C GLY A 69 12.68 -2.95 -11.47
N PRO A 70 12.15 -2.76 -10.25
CA PRO A 70 12.27 -1.56 -9.43
C PRO A 70 13.67 -1.41 -8.80
N LEU A 71 14.25 -0.22 -8.90
CA LEU A 71 15.44 0.18 -8.15
C LEU A 71 15.04 0.68 -6.76
N SER A 72 15.86 0.38 -5.76
CA SER A 72 15.66 0.91 -4.40
C SER A 72 16.46 2.18 -4.26
N LEU A 73 15.77 3.31 -4.12
CA LEU A 73 16.38 4.64 -4.00
C LEU A 73 16.06 5.23 -2.63
N GLU A 74 17.05 5.86 -2.00
CA GLU A 74 16.82 6.63 -0.77
C GLU A 74 16.02 7.88 -1.09
N GLU A 75 15.27 8.37 -0.10
CA GLU A 75 14.60 9.66 -0.20
C GLU A 75 15.61 10.78 -0.51
N GLY A 76 15.29 11.62 -1.49
CA GLY A 76 16.15 12.72 -1.90
C GLY A 76 15.89 13.19 -3.32
N ASP A 77 16.75 14.10 -3.78
CA ASP A 77 16.70 14.69 -5.11
C ASP A 77 17.63 13.94 -6.06
N TYR A 78 17.13 13.69 -7.27
CA TYR A 78 17.88 12.98 -8.31
C TYR A 78 17.88 13.74 -9.63
N ASP A 79 19.04 13.81 -10.28
CA ASP A 79 19.17 14.34 -11.63
C ASP A 79 19.02 13.21 -12.64
N ILE A 80 18.02 13.31 -13.51
CA ILE A 80 17.73 12.30 -14.53
C ILE A 80 18.02 12.90 -15.91
N ALA A 81 18.82 12.21 -16.71
CA ALA A 81 19.09 12.61 -18.08
C ALA A 81 18.96 11.42 -19.03
N LEU A 82 18.31 11.65 -20.17
CA LEU A 82 18.17 10.67 -21.25
C LEU A 82 18.97 11.17 -22.45
N THR A 83 19.91 10.36 -22.93
CA THR A 83 20.70 10.65 -24.13
C THR A 83 20.44 9.61 -25.20
N LYS A 84 20.84 9.87 -26.44
CA LYS A 84 20.98 8.78 -27.41
C LYS A 84 22.11 7.83 -26.97
N PRO A 85 22.06 6.56 -27.40
CA PRO A 85 23.07 5.59 -27.01
C PRO A 85 24.47 6.04 -27.43
N GLY A 86 25.39 6.07 -26.48
CA GLY A 86 26.78 6.46 -26.72
C GLY A 86 27.05 7.96 -26.86
N GLU A 87 26.03 8.82 -26.77
CA GLU A 87 26.21 10.27 -26.72
C GLU A 87 26.60 10.76 -25.31
N PRO A 88 27.35 11.88 -25.21
CA PRO A 88 27.69 12.47 -23.93
C PRO A 88 26.45 13.04 -23.23
N ILE A 89 26.46 13.08 -21.90
CA ILE A 89 25.34 13.61 -21.09
C ILE A 89 24.96 15.06 -21.42
N GLY A 90 25.91 15.87 -21.92
CA GLY A 90 25.65 17.24 -22.38
C GLY A 90 24.75 17.33 -23.62
N SER A 91 24.55 16.22 -24.33
CA SER A 91 23.66 16.09 -25.50
C SER A 91 22.33 15.43 -25.13
N ALA A 92 21.92 15.48 -23.86
CA ALA A 92 20.67 14.89 -23.40
C ALA A 92 19.47 15.40 -24.21
N ILE A 93 18.65 14.45 -24.67
CA ILE A 93 17.36 14.68 -25.33
C ILE A 93 16.39 15.28 -24.31
N LEU A 94 16.47 14.80 -23.07
CA LEU A 94 15.61 15.24 -21.98
C LEU A 94 16.41 15.24 -20.67
N LYS A 95 16.25 16.29 -19.88
CA LYS A 95 16.90 16.45 -18.58
C LYS A 95 15.87 16.92 -17.56
N VAL A 96 15.89 16.29 -16.39
CA VAL A 96 15.11 16.67 -15.22
C VAL A 96 16.10 16.81 -14.08
N ASP A 97 16.26 18.03 -13.62
CA ASP A 97 17.11 18.35 -12.47
C ASP A 97 16.26 18.36 -11.19
N ASN A 98 16.81 17.82 -10.10
CA ASN A 98 16.16 17.75 -8.78
C ASN A 98 14.78 17.07 -8.78
N ALA A 99 14.67 15.88 -9.41
CA ALA A 99 13.48 15.06 -9.28
C ALA A 99 13.36 14.53 -7.84
N VAL A 100 12.36 15.02 -7.10
CA VAL A 100 12.11 14.64 -5.71
C VAL A 100 11.58 13.21 -5.65
N VAL A 101 12.32 12.32 -4.99
CA VAL A 101 11.86 10.98 -4.64
C VAL A 101 11.46 10.97 -3.17
N PRO A 102 10.14 10.96 -2.85
CA PRO A 102 9.70 10.85 -1.46
C PRO A 102 10.09 9.49 -0.90
N GLY A 103 10.25 9.37 0.42
CA GLY A 103 10.57 8.11 1.07
C GLY A 103 9.37 7.16 1.19
N GLY A 104 9.62 5.85 1.04
CA GLY A 104 8.61 4.79 1.20
C GLY A 104 7.57 4.68 0.09
N ALA A 105 7.75 5.38 -1.03
CA ALA A 105 6.84 5.36 -2.17
C ALA A 105 7.18 4.26 -3.18
N ASN A 106 6.18 3.82 -3.94
CA ASN A 106 6.38 3.02 -5.15
C ASN A 106 6.07 3.94 -6.34
N ILE A 107 7.05 4.19 -7.21
CA ILE A 107 6.97 5.17 -8.28
C ILE A 107 7.33 4.51 -9.60
N SER A 108 6.58 4.81 -10.65
CA SER A 108 6.99 4.54 -12.02
C SER A 108 7.25 5.85 -12.75
N ILE A 109 8.47 6.00 -13.28
CA ILE A 109 8.88 7.14 -14.09
C ILE A 109 8.71 6.74 -15.55
N ALA A 110 7.75 7.36 -16.24
CA ALA A 110 7.53 7.12 -17.66
C ALA A 110 8.23 8.23 -18.47
N ALA A 111 9.14 7.85 -19.36
CA ALA A 111 9.64 8.71 -20.42
C ALA A 111 8.76 8.51 -21.65
N HIS A 112 8.00 9.51 -22.07
CA HIS A 112 6.94 9.35 -23.05
C HIS A 112 6.78 10.60 -23.92
N LEU A 113 5.85 10.57 -24.89
CA LEU A 113 5.48 11.76 -25.66
C LEU A 113 4.30 12.48 -24.98
N ASP A 114 4.35 13.80 -24.88
CA ASP A 114 3.20 14.60 -24.46
C ASP A 114 2.12 14.66 -25.55
N ALA A 115 1.00 15.31 -25.28
CA ALA A 115 -0.10 15.44 -26.24
C ALA A 115 0.31 16.15 -27.56
N ALA A 116 1.40 16.93 -27.55
CA ALA A 116 1.94 17.62 -28.72
C ALA A 116 3.06 16.81 -29.42
N GLY A 117 3.35 15.58 -28.97
CA GLY A 117 4.38 14.72 -29.54
C GLY A 117 5.81 15.05 -29.07
N GLN A 118 5.98 15.86 -28.02
CA GLN A 118 7.30 16.21 -27.47
C GLN A 118 7.72 15.22 -26.36
N PRO A 119 8.99 14.81 -26.30
CA PRO A 119 9.50 13.98 -25.21
C PRO A 119 9.33 14.63 -23.83
N LYS A 120 8.78 13.89 -22.88
CA LYS A 120 8.52 14.32 -21.51
C LYS A 120 8.71 13.15 -20.53
N ILE A 121 9.12 13.46 -19.30
CA ILE A 121 9.14 12.51 -18.18
C ILE A 121 8.01 12.86 -17.23
N THR A 122 7.22 11.86 -16.86
CA THR A 122 6.16 12.00 -15.86
C THR A 122 6.34 10.92 -14.79
N PRO A 123 6.55 11.31 -13.52
CA PRO A 123 6.53 10.37 -12.40
C PRO A 123 5.08 10.06 -12.02
N PHE A 124 4.80 8.79 -11.74
CA PHE A 124 3.52 8.34 -11.22
C PHE A 124 3.72 7.57 -9.93
N VAL A 125 2.95 7.92 -8.90
CA VAL A 125 2.92 7.17 -7.63
C VAL A 125 1.98 5.99 -7.81
N ASN A 126 2.51 4.78 -7.63
CA ASN A 126 1.75 3.54 -7.77
C ASN A 126 0.96 3.26 -6.49
N ASP A 127 -0.33 2.94 -6.67
CA ASP A 127 -1.20 2.55 -5.58
C ASP A 127 -0.97 1.07 -5.20
N VAL A 128 -0.14 0.88 -4.17
CA VAL A 128 0.23 -0.43 -3.62
C VAL A 128 -0.60 -0.83 -2.40
N SER A 129 -1.78 -0.23 -2.21
CA SER A 129 -2.71 -0.70 -1.19
C SER A 129 -3.24 -2.10 -1.52
N THR A 130 -3.69 -2.82 -0.49
CA THR A 130 -4.24 -4.15 -0.64
C THR A 130 -5.52 -4.14 -1.49
N VAL A 131 -5.70 -5.17 -2.30
CA VAL A 131 -6.93 -5.42 -3.06
C VAL A 131 -7.76 -6.52 -2.38
N ASP A 132 -9.07 -6.42 -2.53
CA ASP A 132 -10.01 -7.40 -1.98
C ASP A 132 -9.82 -8.78 -2.63
N ALA A 133 -10.23 -9.82 -1.90
CA ALA A 133 -10.20 -11.20 -2.39
C ALA A 133 -11.00 -11.33 -3.71
N GLY A 134 -10.44 -12.07 -4.66
CA GLY A 134 -10.97 -12.25 -6.02
C GLY A 134 -10.84 -11.03 -6.94
N LYS A 135 -10.11 -9.97 -6.52
CA LYS A 135 -9.91 -8.75 -7.31
C LYS A 135 -8.46 -8.57 -7.73
N ALA A 136 -8.32 -7.83 -8.82
CA ALA A 136 -7.06 -7.30 -9.33
C ALA A 136 -7.24 -5.80 -9.57
N ARG A 137 -6.18 -5.01 -9.33
CA ARG A 137 -6.20 -3.58 -9.64
C ARG A 137 -5.75 -3.36 -11.07
N LEU A 138 -6.55 -2.62 -11.84
CA LEU A 138 -6.17 -2.13 -13.16
C LEU A 138 -5.89 -0.63 -13.06
N ILE A 139 -4.71 -0.22 -13.52
CA ILE A 139 -4.32 1.18 -13.64
C ILE A 139 -3.99 1.42 -15.11
N VAL A 140 -4.61 2.40 -15.73
CA VAL A 140 -4.34 2.78 -17.12
C VAL A 140 -3.80 4.20 -17.14
N ARG A 141 -2.64 4.36 -17.77
CA ARG A 141 -1.92 5.63 -17.89
C ARG A 141 -1.89 6.02 -19.35
N HIS A 142 -2.49 7.16 -19.66
CA HIS A 142 -2.41 7.67 -21.01
C HIS A 142 -1.14 8.50 -21.17
N THR A 143 -0.11 7.92 -21.77
CA THR A 143 1.21 8.57 -21.97
C THR A 143 1.56 8.72 -23.46
N ALA A 144 0.60 8.53 -24.35
CA ALA A 144 0.80 8.61 -25.80
C ALA A 144 0.39 10.00 -26.32
N ALA A 145 1.05 10.45 -27.39
CA ALA A 145 0.65 11.62 -28.15
C ALA A 145 -0.61 11.29 -28.97
N ALA A 146 -1.76 11.30 -28.31
CA ALA A 146 -3.06 11.01 -28.91
C ALA A 146 -4.16 11.88 -28.27
N PRO A 147 -5.32 12.01 -28.94
CA PRO A 147 -6.52 12.60 -28.34
C PRO A 147 -7.00 11.79 -27.13
N ALA A 148 -8.02 12.32 -26.43
CA ALA A 148 -8.68 11.61 -25.34
C ALA A 148 -9.19 10.23 -25.78
N VAL A 149 -9.10 9.25 -24.88
CA VAL A 149 -9.46 7.87 -25.13
C VAL A 149 -10.41 7.29 -24.09
N ASP A 150 -11.23 6.34 -24.51
CA ASP A 150 -12.01 5.48 -23.62
C ASP A 150 -11.38 4.08 -23.60
N VAL A 151 -11.16 3.54 -22.41
CA VAL A 151 -10.64 2.19 -22.21
C VAL A 151 -11.80 1.26 -21.97
N ARG A 152 -11.93 0.22 -22.78
CA ARG A 152 -12.98 -0.77 -22.63
C ARG A 152 -12.39 -2.11 -22.21
N ALA A 153 -13.18 -2.85 -21.43
CA ALA A 153 -12.89 -4.21 -21.02
C ALA A 153 -14.09 -5.09 -21.39
N GLY A 154 -13.86 -6.13 -22.18
CA GLY A 154 -14.94 -6.94 -22.75
C GLY A 154 -15.90 -6.13 -23.63
N GLY A 155 -15.42 -5.06 -24.27
CA GLY A 155 -16.22 -4.16 -25.10
C GLY A 155 -17.05 -3.12 -24.35
N THR A 156 -17.01 -3.10 -23.01
CA THR A 156 -17.71 -2.09 -22.19
C THR A 156 -16.72 -1.04 -21.69
N PRO A 157 -16.98 0.28 -21.85
CA PRO A 157 -16.13 1.32 -21.28
C PRO A 157 -15.99 1.18 -19.76
N VAL A 158 -14.76 1.12 -19.28
CA VAL A 158 -14.41 1.06 -17.85
C VAL A 158 -13.86 2.40 -17.38
N PHE A 159 -13.08 3.06 -18.24
CA PHE A 159 -12.57 4.40 -18.02
C PHE A 159 -12.86 5.26 -19.24
N GLU A 160 -13.45 6.43 -19.03
CA GLU A 160 -13.85 7.33 -20.10
C GLU A 160 -13.06 8.63 -20.04
N ASN A 161 -12.86 9.24 -21.21
CA ASN A 161 -12.25 10.54 -21.40
C ASN A 161 -10.87 10.68 -20.71
N LEU A 162 -10.04 9.64 -20.82
CA LEU A 162 -8.68 9.67 -20.30
C LEU A 162 -7.79 10.47 -21.25
N THR A 163 -7.09 11.49 -20.73
CA THR A 163 -6.24 12.41 -21.51
C THR A 163 -4.78 12.30 -21.08
N ASN A 164 -3.82 12.52 -21.98
CA ASN A 164 -2.39 12.56 -21.62
C ASN A 164 -2.09 13.76 -20.69
N PRO A 165 -1.34 13.60 -19.58
CA PRO A 165 -0.66 12.40 -19.07
C PRO A 165 -1.41 11.69 -17.92
N ASN A 166 -2.73 11.81 -17.84
CA ASN A 166 -3.52 11.37 -16.69
C ASN A 166 -3.63 9.83 -16.60
N GLU A 167 -3.98 9.38 -15.40
CA GLU A 167 -4.24 7.97 -15.11
C GLU A 167 -5.66 7.74 -14.61
N ALA A 168 -6.18 6.55 -14.85
CA ALA A 168 -7.41 6.04 -14.26
C ALA A 168 -7.11 4.69 -13.58
N LYS A 169 -7.80 4.41 -12.47
CA LYS A 169 -7.61 3.18 -11.71
C LYS A 169 -8.93 2.62 -11.20
N GLY A 170 -9.00 1.31 -11.11
CA GLY A 170 -10.17 0.60 -10.58
C GLY A 170 -9.85 -0.85 -10.25
N ASP A 171 -10.56 -1.38 -9.25
CA ASP A 171 -10.43 -2.78 -8.86
C ASP A 171 -11.47 -3.61 -9.63
N VAL A 172 -10.98 -4.56 -10.42
CA VAL A 172 -11.77 -5.41 -11.31
C VAL A 172 -11.70 -6.87 -10.88
N GLY A 173 -12.62 -7.70 -11.37
CA GLY A 173 -12.55 -9.15 -11.14
C GLY A 173 -11.23 -9.71 -11.69
N ALA A 174 -10.56 -10.56 -10.90
CA ALA A 174 -9.40 -11.29 -11.39
C ALA A 174 -9.81 -12.26 -12.51
N GLY A 175 -8.97 -12.40 -13.53
CA GLY A 175 -9.21 -13.25 -14.69
C GLY A 175 -8.64 -12.66 -15.98
N ASP A 176 -8.86 -13.37 -17.08
CA ASP A 176 -8.48 -12.90 -18.41
C ASP A 176 -9.55 -11.94 -18.94
N VAL A 177 -9.13 -10.76 -19.40
CA VAL A 177 -10.01 -9.75 -19.98
C VAL A 177 -9.44 -9.23 -21.28
N LYS A 178 -10.29 -9.13 -22.30
CA LYS A 178 -9.96 -8.43 -23.55
C LYS A 178 -10.15 -6.95 -23.36
N ALA A 179 -9.06 -6.18 -23.43
CA ALA A 179 -9.11 -4.74 -23.34
C ALA A 179 -8.78 -4.09 -24.68
N ASP A 180 -9.48 -3.01 -25.01
CA ASP A 180 -9.15 -2.15 -26.13
C ASP A 180 -9.33 -0.68 -25.74
N VAL A 181 -8.72 0.19 -26.53
CA VAL A 181 -8.75 1.64 -26.33
C VAL A 181 -9.31 2.27 -27.60
N VAL A 182 -10.39 3.02 -27.44
CA VAL A 182 -11.04 3.75 -28.51
C VAL A 182 -10.87 5.26 -28.33
N LEU A 183 -10.98 6.02 -29.41
CA LEU A 183 -11.05 7.48 -29.31
C LEU A 183 -12.32 7.87 -28.58
N ALA A 184 -12.20 8.80 -27.62
CA ALA A 184 -13.26 9.16 -26.70
C ALA A 184 -14.56 9.54 -27.43
N GLY A 185 -15.68 8.95 -27.00
CA GLY A 185 -17.00 9.20 -27.59
C GLY A 185 -17.19 8.62 -29.00
N THR A 186 -16.32 7.71 -29.45
CA THR A 186 -16.44 7.01 -30.74
C THR A 186 -16.17 5.51 -30.60
N ASP A 187 -16.44 4.75 -31.66
CA ASP A 187 -16.08 3.33 -31.76
C ASP A 187 -14.74 3.09 -32.49
N THR A 188 -13.98 4.15 -32.77
CA THR A 188 -12.72 4.04 -33.50
C THR A 188 -11.64 3.47 -32.59
N VAL A 189 -11.24 2.22 -32.82
CA VAL A 189 -10.17 1.56 -32.07
C VAL A 189 -8.83 2.22 -32.40
N ALA A 190 -8.19 2.78 -31.37
CA ALA A 190 -6.86 3.36 -31.46
C ALA A 190 -5.79 2.32 -31.10
N ILE A 191 -6.05 1.49 -30.08
CA ILE A 191 -5.12 0.47 -29.58
C ILE A 191 -5.92 -0.79 -29.20
N GLY A 192 -5.44 -1.96 -29.62
CA GLY A 192 -6.00 -3.26 -29.22
C GLY A 192 -6.85 -3.95 -30.30
N PRO A 193 -7.50 -5.08 -29.96
CA PRO A 193 -7.63 -5.63 -28.61
C PRO A 193 -6.37 -6.35 -28.10
N ALA A 194 -6.11 -6.24 -26.80
CA ALA A 194 -5.06 -6.96 -26.08
C ALA A 194 -5.69 -7.87 -25.02
N ASP A 195 -5.17 -9.10 -24.91
CA ASP A 195 -5.55 -10.03 -23.84
C ASP A 195 -4.76 -9.70 -22.57
N LEU A 196 -5.45 -9.24 -21.52
CA LEU A 196 -4.85 -8.94 -20.22
C LEU A 196 -5.15 -10.05 -19.22
N ASN A 197 -4.11 -10.69 -18.69
CA ASN A 197 -4.23 -11.64 -17.59
C ASN A 197 -4.13 -10.91 -16.24
N LEU A 198 -5.28 -10.64 -15.62
CA LEU A 198 -5.36 -9.91 -14.35
C LEU A 198 -5.37 -10.89 -13.18
N LYS A 199 -4.20 -11.15 -12.61
CA LYS A 199 -4.07 -12.05 -11.46
C LYS A 199 -4.61 -11.41 -10.19
N GLU A 200 -5.27 -12.20 -9.37
CA GLU A 200 -5.74 -11.79 -8.05
C GLU A 200 -4.58 -11.27 -7.19
N GLY A 201 -4.82 -10.22 -6.40
CA GLY A 201 -3.79 -9.69 -5.51
C GLY A 201 -2.66 -8.96 -6.23
N THR A 202 -2.89 -8.53 -7.47
CA THR A 202 -1.92 -7.77 -8.27
C THR A 202 -2.49 -6.45 -8.76
N ALA A 203 -1.62 -5.47 -8.99
CA ALA A 203 -1.92 -4.27 -9.76
C ALA A 203 -1.25 -4.36 -11.13
N THR A 204 -2.04 -4.39 -12.19
CA THR A 204 -1.55 -4.29 -13.57
C THR A 204 -1.67 -2.86 -14.03
N ILE A 205 -0.53 -2.24 -14.34
CA ILE A 205 -0.40 -0.88 -14.83
C ILE A 205 -0.13 -0.95 -16.32
N VAL A 206 -1.01 -0.33 -17.10
CA VAL A 206 -0.96 -0.31 -18.56
C VAL A 206 -0.65 1.11 -19.00
N TYR A 207 0.41 1.27 -19.79
CA TYR A 207 0.85 2.55 -20.34
C TYR A 207 0.54 2.56 -21.83
N ALA A 208 -0.32 3.47 -22.27
CA ALA A 208 -0.45 3.78 -23.69
C ALA A 208 0.72 4.68 -24.09
N ILE A 209 1.56 4.25 -25.03
CA ILE A 209 2.77 4.97 -25.46
C ILE A 209 2.74 5.25 -26.96
N GLY A 210 3.70 6.03 -27.47
CA GLY A 210 3.81 6.34 -28.89
C GLY A 210 3.00 7.57 -29.35
N SER A 211 2.75 7.66 -30.65
CA SER A 211 2.01 8.76 -31.28
C SER A 211 0.91 8.25 -32.21
N ALA A 212 -0.27 8.83 -32.10
CA ALA A 212 -1.39 8.55 -33.00
C ALA A 212 -1.11 9.07 -34.42
N GLU A 213 -0.57 10.28 -34.53
CA GLU A 213 -0.18 10.87 -35.83
C GLU A 213 0.98 10.09 -36.47
N GLY A 214 1.96 9.70 -35.65
CA GLY A 214 3.11 8.91 -36.08
C GLY A 214 2.79 7.44 -36.37
N LYS A 215 1.59 6.95 -36.03
CA LYS A 215 1.18 5.54 -36.12
C LYS A 215 2.12 4.59 -35.38
N THR A 216 2.62 5.02 -34.23
CA THR A 216 3.54 4.27 -33.36
C THR A 216 2.91 3.94 -32.01
N LEU A 217 1.57 3.97 -31.93
CA LEU A 217 0.84 3.63 -30.70
C LEU A 217 1.13 2.19 -30.31
N ASP A 218 1.51 2.00 -29.05
CA ASP A 218 1.74 0.69 -28.45
C ASP A 218 1.39 0.71 -26.96
N VAL A 219 1.44 -0.46 -26.34
CA VAL A 219 1.12 -0.67 -24.93
C VAL A 219 2.28 -1.32 -24.20
N VAL A 220 2.61 -0.75 -23.05
CA VAL A 220 3.52 -1.38 -22.10
C VAL A 220 2.76 -1.75 -20.85
N ALA A 221 2.99 -2.95 -20.33
CA ALA A 221 2.38 -3.42 -19.10
C ALA A 221 3.43 -3.65 -18.01
N GLN A 222 3.13 -3.19 -16.80
CA GLN A 222 3.90 -3.46 -15.60
C GLN A 222 2.96 -4.10 -14.57
N THR A 223 3.37 -5.22 -13.95
CA THR A 223 2.59 -5.86 -12.89
C THR A 223 3.29 -5.71 -11.54
N ILE A 224 2.56 -5.26 -10.54
CA ILE A 224 2.96 -5.22 -9.13
C ILE A 224 2.22 -6.35 -8.41
N THR A 225 2.96 -7.24 -7.76
CA THR A 225 2.42 -8.40 -7.03
C THR A 225 2.39 -8.18 -5.52
N GLY A 226 1.70 -9.05 -4.79
CA GLY A 226 1.74 -9.07 -3.33
C GLY A 226 0.76 -8.10 -2.68
N LEU A 227 -0.29 -7.71 -3.38
CA LEU A 227 -1.34 -6.81 -2.90
C LEU A 227 -2.55 -7.58 -2.36
N HIS A 228 -2.44 -8.90 -2.13
CA HIS A 228 -3.55 -9.70 -1.63
C HIS A 228 -3.96 -9.26 -0.22
N SER A 229 -5.27 -9.19 0.01
CA SER A 229 -5.81 -9.18 1.36
C SER A 229 -5.69 -10.58 1.99
N ALA A 230 -5.63 -10.63 3.32
CA ALA A 230 -5.76 -11.91 4.02
C ALA A 230 -7.14 -12.51 3.69
N PRO A 231 -7.24 -13.85 3.53
CA PRO A 231 -8.54 -14.47 3.26
C PRO A 231 -9.51 -14.11 4.38
N GLY A 232 -10.69 -13.62 4.03
CA GLY A 232 -11.81 -13.53 4.95
C GLY A 232 -12.07 -14.94 5.48
N GLY A 233 -11.82 -15.17 6.77
CA GLY A 233 -11.60 -16.50 7.33
C GLY A 233 -12.57 -17.58 6.87
N VAL A 234 -12.11 -18.84 6.87
CA VAL A 234 -13.00 -19.96 6.55
C VAL A 234 -14.11 -20.04 7.60
N PRO A 235 -15.40 -20.12 7.19
CA PRO A 235 -16.48 -20.45 8.12
C PRO A 235 -16.26 -21.89 8.60
N SER A 236 -15.47 -22.05 9.66
CA SER A 236 -15.53 -23.25 10.49
C SER A 236 -16.91 -23.18 11.14
N GLY A 237 -17.89 -23.87 10.57
CA GLY A 237 -19.22 -23.96 11.15
C GLY A 237 -19.12 -24.27 12.63
N ASP A 238 -20.02 -23.70 13.45
CA ASP A 238 -20.06 -23.91 14.88
C ASP A 238 -20.11 -25.42 15.15
N GLY A 239 -18.95 -26.02 15.38
CA GLY A 239 -18.77 -27.46 15.49
C GLY A 239 -19.48 -27.94 16.73
N GLY A 240 -20.77 -28.26 16.59
CA GLY A 240 -21.63 -28.78 17.63
C GLY A 240 -21.53 -28.02 18.95
N GLN A 241 -22.29 -26.94 19.12
CA GLN A 241 -22.85 -26.67 20.45
C GLN A 241 -23.80 -27.82 20.80
N ALA A 242 -23.23 -28.98 21.16
CA ALA A 242 -23.90 -30.00 21.91
C ALA A 242 -24.36 -29.30 23.18
N GLY A 243 -25.68 -29.13 23.30
CA GLY A 243 -26.27 -28.36 24.37
C GLY A 243 -25.67 -28.76 25.70
N THR A 244 -24.88 -27.86 26.30
CA THR A 244 -24.68 -27.85 27.75
C THR A 244 -25.94 -27.27 28.39
N GLY A 245 -27.11 -27.75 27.98
CA GLY A 245 -28.29 -27.74 28.81
C GLY A 245 -28.06 -28.79 29.88
N VAL A 246 -27.22 -28.46 30.87
CA VAL A 246 -27.38 -29.09 32.18
C VAL A 246 -28.72 -28.63 32.68
N ASP A 247 -29.67 -29.47 32.36
CA ASP A 247 -31.08 -29.43 32.63
C ASP A 247 -31.26 -28.95 34.09
N THR A 248 -31.89 -27.79 34.26
CA THR A 248 -31.85 -26.96 35.49
C THR A 248 -32.34 -27.71 36.74
N TRP A 249 -33.04 -28.83 36.56
CA TRP A 249 -33.51 -29.73 37.61
C TRP A 249 -32.40 -30.44 38.40
N TRP A 250 -31.18 -30.64 37.85
CA TRP A 250 -30.05 -31.20 38.63
C TRP A 250 -29.60 -30.25 39.75
N TYR A 251 -29.69 -28.94 39.54
CA TYR A 251 -29.41 -27.94 40.59
C TYR A 251 -30.52 -27.89 41.64
N VAL A 252 -31.78 -28.17 41.27
CA VAL A 252 -32.90 -28.28 42.22
C VAL A 252 -32.79 -29.53 43.08
N LEU A 253 -32.38 -30.68 42.51
CA LEU A 253 -32.16 -31.92 43.25
C LEU A 253 -30.98 -31.84 44.24
N THR A 254 -29.91 -31.15 43.87
CA THR A 254 -28.77 -30.92 44.79
C THR A 254 -29.09 -29.92 45.90
N GLY A 255 -29.94 -28.91 45.64
CA GLY A 255 -30.43 -27.98 46.67
C GLY A 255 -31.36 -28.62 47.72
N ALA A 256 -32.24 -29.53 47.30
CA ALA A 256 -33.17 -30.20 48.23
C ALA A 256 -32.48 -31.21 49.17
N GLY A 257 -31.40 -31.86 48.72
CA GLY A 257 -30.64 -32.81 49.53
C GLY A 257 -29.92 -32.17 50.73
N VAL A 258 -29.45 -30.93 50.58
CA VAL A 258 -28.72 -30.21 51.65
C VAL A 258 -29.68 -29.73 52.76
N LEU A 259 -30.92 -29.36 52.42
CA LEU A 259 -31.93 -28.94 53.42
C LEU A 259 -32.44 -30.10 54.29
N LEU A 260 -32.48 -31.33 53.77
CA LEU A 260 -32.90 -32.51 54.55
C LEU A 260 -31.84 -32.96 55.57
N LEU A 261 -30.54 -32.74 55.29
CA LEU A 261 -29.47 -33.05 56.24
C LEU A 261 -29.41 -32.04 57.40
N LEU A 262 -29.75 -30.77 57.16
CA LEU A 262 -29.82 -29.76 58.21
C LEU A 262 -31.09 -29.89 59.09
N GLY A 263 -32.22 -30.35 58.54
CA GLY A 263 -33.43 -30.63 59.30
C GLY A 263 -33.36 -31.91 60.16
N GLY A 264 -32.65 -32.94 59.69
CA GLY A 264 -32.50 -34.21 60.40
C GLY A 264 -31.63 -34.12 61.67
N GLY A 265 -30.58 -33.28 61.64
CA GLY A 265 -29.66 -33.12 62.77
C GLY A 265 -30.29 -32.47 64.01
N VAL A 266 -31.25 -31.56 63.83
CA VAL A 266 -31.91 -30.84 64.93
C VAL A 266 -32.91 -31.72 65.71
N ARG A 267 -33.51 -32.72 65.05
CA ARG A 267 -34.44 -33.67 65.69
C ARG A 267 -33.74 -34.74 66.54
N MET A 268 -32.45 -35.01 66.31
CA MET A 268 -31.72 -36.04 67.06
C MET A 268 -31.01 -35.49 68.32
N ALA A 269 -30.80 -34.18 68.41
CA ALA A 269 -30.17 -33.52 69.56
C ALA A 269 -31.11 -33.24 70.74
N THR A 270 -32.43 -33.21 70.52
CA THR A 270 -33.43 -32.94 71.59
C THR A 270 -33.98 -34.21 72.27
N ALA A 271 -33.63 -35.40 71.78
CA ALA A 271 -34.12 -36.67 72.33
C ALA A 271 -33.17 -37.34 73.35
N ARG A 272 -32.01 -36.76 73.67
CA ARG A 272 -31.00 -37.38 74.56
C ARG A 272 -30.82 -36.74 75.93
N THR A 273 -31.54 -35.68 76.27
CA THR A 273 -31.53 -35.06 77.62
C THR A 273 -32.78 -35.42 78.42
N GLY A 274 -33.06 -36.72 78.51
CA GLY A 274 -34.19 -37.21 79.29
C GLY A 274 -34.02 -38.66 79.71
N ARG A 275 -33.02 -38.97 80.56
CA ARG A 275 -33.12 -40.07 81.54
C ARG A 275 -31.93 -40.10 82.52
N LYS A 276 -32.30 -39.75 83.77
CA LYS A 276 -31.75 -40.12 85.08
C LYS A 276 -30.38 -39.58 85.47
#